data_AF-A0A934Z133-F1
#
_entry.id   AF-A0A934Z133-F1
#
_cell.length_a   1.000
_cell.length_b   1.000
_cell.length_c   1.000
_cell.angle_alpha   90.00
_cell.angle_beta   90.00
_cell.angle_gamma   90.00
#
_symmetry.space_group_name_H-M   'P 1'
#
loop_
_entity.id
_entity.type
_entity.pdbx_description
1 polymer ?
#
loop_
_entity_poly.entity_id
_entity_poly.type
_entity_poly.pdbx_seq_one_letter_code
_entity_poly.pdbx_strand_id
1 'polypeptide(L)'
;MRTLTRETEYRVSRRADTTVVEAAAVRLVEEGPGGRVVFDTDGFTGGRWKLVPAPRGGLVVVDVPFVPPALVEVNDLAAAMDDFFPPVAPPLPVNRRVRDGAGRDWQRLADSADVRRYRWTATRTRDTTAVARDTVTLRISEATREVSQLRLDARGVPIGWTRELVTDVTSRGGGRAVQATVRQRIVVRALP
;
A
#
# COMPACT_ATOMS: atom_id res chain seq x y z
N MET A 1 18.32 11.45 -10.92
CA MET A 1 17.04 10.80 -10.56
C MET A 1 17.29 9.84 -9.41
N ARG A 2 16.39 9.78 -8.43
CA ARG A 2 16.46 8.83 -7.30
C ARG A 2 15.32 7.83 -7.39
N THR A 3 15.55 6.59 -6.95
CA THR A 3 14.54 5.54 -6.88
C THR A 3 14.51 4.98 -5.46
N LEU A 4 13.33 5.00 -4.83
CA LEU A 4 13.09 4.30 -3.57
C LEU A 4 12.31 3.04 -3.86
N THR A 5 12.81 1.88 -3.46
CA THR A 5 12.12 0.59 -3.60
C THR A 5 11.80 0.04 -2.22
N ARG A 6 10.52 -0.22 -1.98
CA ARG A 6 10.00 -0.87 -0.78
C ARG A 6 9.32 -2.18 -1.14
N GLU A 7 9.78 -3.28 -0.56
CA GLU A 7 9.13 -4.57 -0.64
C GLU A 7 8.73 -5.01 0.76
N THR A 8 7.48 -5.45 0.92
CA THR A 8 6.94 -5.81 2.22
C THR A 8 6.11 -7.07 2.12
N GLU A 9 6.41 -8.04 2.98
CA GLU A 9 5.68 -9.29 3.10
C GLU A 9 5.01 -9.38 4.45
N TYR A 10 3.76 -9.84 4.44
CA TYR A 10 2.96 -10.01 5.63
C TYR A 10 2.24 -11.34 5.61
N ARG A 11 1.98 -11.84 6.81
CA ARG A 11 1.16 -13.01 7.06
C ARG A 11 -0.19 -12.54 7.58
N VAL A 12 -1.28 -13.10 7.07
CA VAL A 12 -2.61 -12.88 7.62
C VAL A 12 -3.11 -14.15 8.30
N SER A 13 -3.64 -14.00 9.50
CA SER A 13 -4.25 -15.06 10.28
C SER A 13 -5.60 -14.60 10.81
N ARG A 14 -6.51 -15.55 11.04
CA ARG A 14 -7.85 -15.26 11.57
C ARG A 14 -7.99 -15.86 12.97
N ARG A 15 -8.51 -15.08 13.89
CA ARG A 15 -8.87 -15.49 15.24
C ARG A 15 -10.28 -14.99 15.54
N ALA A 16 -11.25 -15.90 15.48
CA ALA A 16 -12.67 -15.60 15.64
C ALA A 16 -13.15 -14.44 14.73
N ASP A 17 -13.41 -13.27 15.33
CA ASP A 17 -13.87 -12.03 14.70
C ASP A 17 -12.74 -11.11 14.25
N THR A 18 -11.50 -11.45 14.57
CA THR A 18 -10.32 -10.61 14.34
C THR A 18 -9.44 -11.22 13.25
N THR A 19 -9.00 -10.38 12.33
CA THR A 19 -7.94 -10.65 11.36
C THR A 19 -6.66 -10.02 11.88
N VAL A 20 -5.60 -10.82 12.05
CA VAL A 20 -4.28 -10.34 12.44
C VAL A 20 -3.37 -10.37 11.23
N VAL A 21 -2.79 -9.22 10.89
CA VAL A 21 -1.75 -9.12 9.87
C VAL A 21 -0.42 -8.90 10.58
N GLU A 22 0.59 -9.69 10.24
CA GLU A 22 1.92 -9.65 10.85
C GLU A 22 2.96 -9.36 9.78
N ALA A 23 3.84 -8.37 10.01
CA ALA A 23 4.98 -8.09 9.14
C ALA A 23 5.97 -9.25 9.21
N ALA A 24 6.18 -9.94 8.10
CA ALA A 24 7.09 -11.07 7.99
C ALA A 24 8.46 -10.64 7.47
N ALA A 25 8.49 -9.68 6.53
CA ALA A 25 9.73 -9.11 6.02
C ALA A 25 9.48 -7.70 5.47
N VAL A 26 10.47 -6.84 5.62
CA VAL A 26 10.53 -5.54 4.97
C VAL A 26 11.90 -5.39 4.34
N ARG A 27 11.93 -4.78 3.16
CA ARG A 27 13.14 -4.37 2.48
C ARG A 27 12.96 -2.96 1.96
N LEU A 28 13.91 -2.09 2.29
CA LEU A 28 13.93 -0.71 1.82
C LEU A 28 15.29 -0.39 1.20
N VAL A 29 15.27 0.08 -0.05
CA VAL A 29 16.47 0.39 -0.83
C VAL A 29 16.28 1.74 -1.51
N GLU A 30 17.25 2.63 -1.36
CA GLU A 30 17.36 3.85 -2.16
C GLU A 30 18.51 3.71 -3.16
N GLU A 31 18.26 4.09 -4.41
CA GLU A 31 19.25 4.14 -5.49
C GLU A 31 19.26 5.55 -6.09
N GLY A 32 20.45 6.15 -6.19
CA GLY A 32 20.59 7.48 -6.77
C GLY A 32 22.02 7.80 -7.19
N PRO A 33 22.30 9.08 -7.52
CA PRO A 33 23.65 9.49 -7.96
C PRO A 33 24.75 9.24 -6.92
N GLY A 34 24.39 9.19 -5.64
CA GLY A 34 25.30 8.90 -4.52
C GLY A 34 25.50 7.41 -4.26
N GLY A 35 24.98 6.52 -5.11
CA GLY A 35 25.06 5.08 -4.94
C GLY A 35 23.77 4.46 -4.40
N ARG A 36 23.92 3.23 -3.89
CA ARG A 36 22.84 2.41 -3.35
C ARG A 36 22.94 2.34 -1.84
N VAL A 37 21.83 2.62 -1.15
CA VAL A 37 21.70 2.51 0.31
C VAL A 37 20.62 1.47 0.62
N VAL A 38 20.93 0.53 1.51
CA VAL A 38 19.97 -0.42 2.07
C VAL A 38 19.73 0.00 3.51
N PHE A 39 18.45 0.18 3.86
CA PHE A 39 18.08 0.59 5.21
C PHE A 39 17.83 -0.63 6.08
N ASP A 40 18.21 -0.53 7.36
CA ASP A 40 17.84 -1.51 8.37
C ASP A 40 16.35 -1.40 8.69
N THR A 41 15.63 -2.51 8.55
CA THR A 41 14.18 -2.61 8.78
C THR A 41 13.81 -3.71 9.76
N ASP A 42 14.79 -4.26 10.51
CA ASP A 42 14.57 -5.39 11.42
C ASP A 42 13.58 -5.05 12.53
N GLY A 43 13.56 -3.79 12.98
CA GLY A 43 12.61 -3.30 13.97
C GLY A 43 11.13 -3.27 13.53
N PHE A 44 10.83 -3.57 12.26
CA PHE A 44 9.46 -3.63 11.73
C PHE A 44 8.91 -5.06 11.67
N THR A 45 9.79 -6.06 11.59
CA THR A 45 9.41 -7.48 11.54
C THR A 45 8.74 -7.89 12.84
N GLY A 46 7.65 -8.66 12.74
CA GLY A 46 6.84 -9.06 13.89
C GLY A 46 5.81 -8.03 14.35
N GLY A 47 5.78 -6.83 13.75
CA GLY A 47 4.70 -5.87 13.95
C GLY A 47 3.33 -6.48 13.58
N ARG A 48 2.34 -6.32 14.46
CA ARG A 48 1.00 -6.90 14.30
C ARG A 48 -0.08 -5.83 14.25
N TRP A 49 -0.89 -5.90 13.20
CA TRP A 49 -2.14 -5.15 13.08
C TRP A 49 -3.30 -6.07 13.44
N LYS A 50 -4.21 -5.58 14.27
CA LYS A 50 -5.50 -6.25 14.49
C LYS A 50 -6.56 -5.51 13.71
N LEU A 51 -7.37 -6.29 13.01
CA LEU A 51 -8.37 -5.80 12.09
C LEU A 51 -9.68 -6.52 12.36
N VAL A 52 -10.79 -5.81 12.25
CA VAL A 52 -12.13 -6.40 12.29
C VAL A 52 -12.81 -6.25 10.93
N PRO A 53 -13.53 -7.27 10.44
CA PRO A 53 -14.32 -7.13 9.23
C PRO A 53 -15.39 -6.04 9.39
N ALA A 54 -15.46 -5.12 8.44
CA ALA A 54 -16.54 -4.14 8.42
C ALA A 54 -17.86 -4.79 7.93
N PRO A 55 -19.04 -4.36 8.42
CA PRO A 55 -20.33 -4.88 7.96
C PRO A 55 -20.58 -4.76 6.45
N ARG A 56 -19.96 -3.76 5.80
CA ARG A 56 -20.08 -3.51 4.35
C ARG A 56 -18.98 -4.17 3.51
N GLY A 57 -18.20 -5.07 4.12
CA GLY A 57 -16.99 -5.63 3.53
C GLY A 57 -15.76 -4.76 3.80
N GLY A 58 -14.57 -5.36 3.71
CA GLY A 58 -13.29 -4.72 4.04
C GLY A 58 -12.81 -4.97 5.47
N LEU A 59 -11.77 -4.25 5.86
CA LEU A 59 -11.10 -4.39 7.16
C LEU A 59 -11.00 -3.01 7.83
N VAL A 60 -11.29 -2.98 9.12
CA VAL A 60 -11.08 -1.79 9.98
C VAL A 60 -9.91 -2.09 10.91
N VAL A 61 -8.91 -1.21 10.93
CA VAL A 61 -7.79 -1.30 11.86
C VAL A 61 -8.28 -0.94 13.26
N VAL A 62 -8.06 -1.83 14.23
CA VAL A 62 -8.39 -1.59 15.65
C VAL A 62 -7.16 -1.57 16.55
N ASP A 63 -6.02 -2.05 16.05
CA ASP A 63 -4.74 -2.04 16.75
C ASP A 63 -3.59 -1.96 15.74
N VAL A 64 -2.55 -1.19 16.06
CA VAL A 64 -1.36 -0.99 15.23
C VAL A 64 -0.10 -1.31 16.03
N PRO A 65 0.96 -1.85 15.41
CA PRO A 65 2.21 -2.08 16.11
C PRO A 65 2.91 -0.77 16.46
N PHE A 66 3.73 -0.81 17.51
CA PHE A 66 4.65 0.28 17.79
C PHE A 66 5.66 0.42 16.66
N VAL A 67 5.87 1.66 16.19
CA VAL A 67 6.84 1.99 15.15
C VAL A 67 7.86 2.95 15.77
N PRO A 68 9.15 2.58 15.82
CA PRO A 68 10.19 3.44 16.34
C PRO A 68 10.22 4.81 15.62
N PRO A 69 10.41 5.94 16.34
CA PRO A 69 10.42 7.28 15.76
C PRO A 69 11.40 7.45 14.58
N ALA A 70 12.57 6.79 14.63
CA ALA A 70 13.56 6.81 13.55
C ALA A 70 13.01 6.30 12.21
N LEU A 71 12.00 5.42 12.22
CA LEU A 71 11.32 4.93 11.02
C LEU A 71 10.13 5.80 10.59
N VAL A 72 9.59 6.61 11.50
CA VAL A 72 8.49 7.57 11.23
C VAL A 72 9.00 8.78 10.44
N GLU A 73 10.26 9.18 10.62
CA GLU A 73 10.83 10.32 9.88
C GLU A 73 11.23 9.96 8.44
N VAL A 74 11.59 8.70 8.18
CA VAL A 74 11.99 8.20 6.84
C VAL A 74 10.77 7.73 6.04
N ASN A 75 9.68 7.42 6.73
CA ASN A 75 8.47 6.86 6.16
C ASN A 75 7.29 7.59 6.79
N ASP A 76 6.50 8.33 6.00
CA ASP A 76 5.15 8.72 6.42
C ASP A 76 4.32 7.44 6.54
N LEU A 77 4.59 6.69 7.59
CA LEU A 77 4.19 5.30 7.71
C LEU A 77 2.69 5.24 7.96
N ALA A 78 2.13 6.25 8.62
CA ALA A 78 0.68 6.43 8.77
C ALA A 78 0.01 6.53 7.40
N ALA A 79 0.50 7.38 6.48
CA ALA A 79 -0.03 7.45 5.12
C ALA A 79 0.28 6.18 4.28
N ALA A 80 1.45 5.56 4.49
CA ALA A 80 1.80 4.29 3.87
C ALA A 80 0.87 3.14 4.31
N MET A 81 0.24 3.26 5.48
CA MET A 81 -0.66 2.26 6.04
C MET A 81 -2.08 2.36 5.46
N ASP A 82 -2.51 3.55 5.02
CA ASP A 82 -3.74 3.68 4.21
C ASP A 82 -3.60 2.94 2.87
N ASP A 83 -2.39 2.93 2.30
CA ASP A 83 -2.05 2.18 1.10
C ASP A 83 -1.70 0.70 1.36
N PHE A 84 -1.77 0.25 2.61
CA PHE A 84 -1.48 -1.15 2.93
C PHE A 84 -2.69 -2.06 2.75
N PHE A 85 -3.86 -1.64 3.24
CA PHE A 85 -5.07 -2.46 3.20
C PHE A 85 -5.76 -2.37 1.84
N PRO A 86 -6.34 -3.47 1.34
CA PRO A 86 -7.06 -3.44 0.09
C PRO A 86 -8.37 -2.66 0.26
N PRO A 87 -8.78 -1.86 -0.73
CA PRO A 87 -10.11 -1.27 -0.73
C PRO A 87 -11.22 -2.33 -0.77
N VAL A 88 -12.43 -1.93 -0.38
CA VAL A 88 -13.61 -2.80 -0.45
C VAL A 88 -13.91 -3.11 -1.92
N ALA A 89 -13.89 -4.40 -2.28
CA ALA A 89 -14.22 -4.83 -3.63
C ALA A 89 -15.73 -4.66 -3.91
N PRO A 90 -16.11 -4.16 -5.09
CA PRO A 90 -17.51 -4.09 -5.49
C PRO A 90 -18.08 -5.50 -5.72
N PRO A 91 -19.40 -5.70 -5.49
CA PRO A 91 -20.04 -6.98 -5.78
C PRO A 91 -20.08 -7.20 -7.30
N LEU A 92 -19.24 -8.10 -7.81
CA LEU A 92 -19.16 -8.42 -9.23
C LEU A 92 -19.45 -9.91 -9.50
N PRO A 93 -20.19 -10.24 -10.58
CA PRO A 93 -20.17 -11.59 -11.12
C PRO A 93 -18.78 -11.97 -11.63
N VAL A 94 -18.51 -13.27 -11.73
CA VAL A 94 -17.25 -13.79 -12.30
C VAL A 94 -17.06 -13.24 -13.71
N ASN A 95 -15.82 -12.88 -14.07
CA ASN A 95 -15.45 -12.29 -15.37
C ASN A 95 -16.09 -10.93 -15.70
N ARG A 96 -16.64 -10.23 -14.71
CA ARG A 96 -17.15 -8.86 -14.91
C ARG A 96 -16.16 -7.81 -14.42
N ARG A 97 -16.31 -6.62 -15.01
CA ARG A 97 -15.52 -5.43 -14.71
C ARG A 97 -16.42 -4.25 -14.36
N VAL A 98 -15.94 -3.38 -13.50
CA VAL A 98 -16.59 -2.09 -13.19
C VAL A 98 -15.53 -1.07 -12.82
N ARG A 99 -15.81 0.20 -13.09
CA ARG A 99 -15.07 1.31 -12.50
C ARG A 99 -15.81 1.80 -11.26
N ASP A 100 -15.14 1.83 -10.10
CA ASP A 100 -15.74 2.34 -8.87
C ASP A 100 -15.76 3.88 -8.82
N GLY A 101 -16.44 4.45 -7.82
CA GLY A 101 -16.51 5.91 -7.63
C GLY A 101 -15.16 6.55 -7.25
N ALA A 102 -14.15 5.75 -6.91
CA ALA A 102 -12.78 6.20 -6.65
C ALA A 102 -11.89 6.08 -7.89
N GLY A 103 -12.46 5.77 -9.07
CA GLY A 103 -11.74 5.66 -10.32
C GLY A 103 -10.90 4.40 -10.48
N ARG A 104 -11.15 3.36 -9.67
CA ARG A 104 -10.45 2.07 -9.77
C ARG A 104 -11.19 1.16 -10.75
N ASP A 105 -10.45 0.58 -11.70
CA ASP A 105 -10.97 -0.43 -12.61
C ASP A 105 -10.85 -1.81 -11.98
N TRP A 106 -11.98 -2.36 -11.54
CA TRP A 106 -12.06 -3.68 -10.92
C TRP A 106 -12.41 -4.75 -11.94
N GLN A 107 -11.87 -5.96 -11.73
CA GLN A 107 -12.26 -7.20 -12.41
C GLN A 107 -12.38 -8.32 -11.38
N ARG A 108 -13.48 -9.08 -11.42
CA ARG A 108 -13.51 -10.40 -10.78
C ARG A 108 -12.98 -11.46 -11.75
N LEU A 109 -11.98 -12.22 -11.32
CA LEU A 109 -11.26 -13.18 -12.17
C LEU A 109 -12.06 -14.47 -12.40
N ALA A 110 -11.81 -15.13 -13.53
CA ALA A 110 -12.51 -16.32 -14.01
C ALA A 110 -12.40 -17.51 -13.04
N ASP A 111 -11.26 -17.65 -12.40
CA ASP A 111 -10.90 -18.68 -11.44
C ASP A 111 -11.45 -18.42 -10.03
N SER A 112 -12.40 -17.49 -9.91
CA SER A 112 -13.15 -17.27 -8.68
C SER A 112 -14.12 -18.43 -8.44
N ALA A 113 -13.84 -19.23 -7.41
CA ALA A 113 -14.75 -20.26 -6.88
C ALA A 113 -15.12 -19.89 -5.43
N ASP A 114 -14.87 -20.78 -4.47
CA ASP A 114 -15.05 -20.53 -3.03
C ASP A 114 -14.22 -19.36 -2.52
N VAL A 115 -13.09 -19.10 -3.18
CA VAL A 115 -12.30 -17.88 -3.01
C VAL A 115 -12.64 -16.92 -4.14
N ARG A 116 -13.17 -15.75 -3.78
CA ARG A 116 -13.44 -14.69 -4.76
C ARG A 116 -12.14 -13.95 -5.05
N ARG A 117 -11.73 -13.91 -6.32
CA ARG A 117 -10.48 -13.30 -6.75
C ARG A 117 -10.75 -12.05 -7.56
N TYR A 118 -10.12 -10.96 -7.19
CA TYR A 118 -10.24 -9.67 -7.83
C TYR A 118 -8.88 -9.16 -8.28
N ARG A 119 -8.88 -8.42 -9.38
CA ARG A 119 -7.79 -7.54 -9.80
C ARG A 119 -8.34 -6.12 -9.86
N TRP A 120 -7.56 -5.13 -9.45
CA TRP A 120 -7.88 -3.75 -9.77
C TRP A 120 -6.65 -2.98 -10.25
N THR A 121 -6.92 -1.92 -11.01
CA THR A 121 -5.93 -0.93 -11.42
C THR A 121 -6.42 0.46 -11.10
N ALA A 122 -5.51 1.36 -10.76
CA ALA A 122 -5.84 2.77 -10.54
C ALA A 122 -4.69 3.67 -10.97
N THR A 123 -5.03 4.87 -11.44
CA THR A 123 -4.08 5.96 -11.65
C THR A 123 -4.57 7.15 -10.86
N ARG A 124 -3.70 7.73 -10.04
CA ARG A 124 -4.02 8.91 -9.21
C ARG A 124 -2.95 9.96 -9.44
N THR A 125 -3.37 11.22 -9.48
CA THR A 125 -2.45 12.35 -9.52
C THR A 125 -2.76 13.26 -8.36
N ARG A 126 -1.73 13.76 -7.69
CA ARG A 126 -1.85 14.69 -6.57
C ARG A 126 -0.86 15.81 -6.75
N ASP A 127 -1.35 17.04 -6.72
CA ASP A 127 -0.51 18.22 -6.65
C ASP A 127 -0.66 18.84 -5.26
N THR A 128 0.46 18.99 -4.56
CA THR A 128 0.53 19.55 -3.21
C THR A 128 1.48 20.74 -3.20
N THR A 129 1.13 21.77 -2.45
CA THR A 129 2.04 22.87 -2.15
C THR A 129 2.43 22.79 -0.67
N ALA A 130 3.72 22.72 -0.39
CA ALA A 130 4.26 22.70 0.96
C ALA A 130 5.18 23.90 1.17
N VAL A 131 5.21 24.45 2.38
CA VAL A 131 6.17 25.49 2.77
C VAL A 131 7.28 24.80 3.55
N ALA A 132 8.50 24.80 2.99
CA ALA A 132 9.66 24.30 3.72
C ALA A 132 9.99 25.23 4.90
N ARG A 133 10.72 24.72 5.90
CA ARG A 133 11.12 25.47 7.11
C ARG A 133 11.75 26.85 6.82
N ASP A 134 12.31 27.03 5.62
CA ASP A 134 13.04 28.23 5.19
C ASP A 134 12.20 29.15 4.26
N THR A 135 10.87 29.21 4.41
CA THR A 135 9.92 30.02 3.59
C THR A 135 9.89 29.72 2.08
N VAL A 136 10.63 28.72 1.60
CA VAL A 136 10.57 28.29 0.20
C VAL A 136 9.30 27.46 -0.05
N THR A 137 8.46 27.94 -0.96
CA THR A 137 7.30 27.18 -1.46
C THR A 137 7.77 26.05 -2.37
N LEU A 138 7.45 24.82 -1.98
CA LEU A 138 7.66 23.60 -2.75
C LEU A 138 6.35 23.22 -3.43
N ARG A 139 6.35 23.15 -4.77
CA ARG A 139 5.29 22.49 -5.53
C ARG A 139 5.69 21.04 -5.76
N ILE A 140 4.87 20.13 -5.27
CA ILE A 140 5.07 18.69 -5.37
C ILE A 140 3.96 18.15 -6.28
N SER A 141 4.34 17.41 -7.30
CA SER A 141 3.42 16.71 -8.20
C SER A 141 3.73 15.22 -8.13
N GLU A 142 2.69 14.42 -7.90
CA GLU A 142 2.77 12.98 -7.71
C GLU A 142 1.84 12.31 -8.71
N ALA A 143 2.34 11.29 -9.40
CA ALA A 143 1.56 10.42 -10.26
C ALA A 143 1.75 8.97 -9.83
N THR A 144 0.70 8.37 -9.26
CA THR A 144 0.70 6.99 -8.77
C THR A 144 -0.05 6.09 -9.73
N ARG A 145 0.59 4.99 -10.13
CA ARG A 145 -0.02 3.87 -10.84
C ARG A 145 -0.07 2.67 -9.91
N GLU A 146 -1.22 2.02 -9.83
CA GLU A 146 -1.46 0.86 -8.97
C GLU A 146 -1.97 -0.32 -9.80
N VAL A 147 -1.40 -1.50 -9.55
CA VAL A 147 -1.90 -2.79 -10.02
C VAL A 147 -1.94 -3.76 -8.84
N SER A 148 -3.10 -4.35 -8.59
CA SER A 148 -3.30 -5.09 -7.35
C SER A 148 -4.22 -6.29 -7.54
N GLN A 149 -4.09 -7.26 -6.63
CA GLN A 149 -4.92 -8.46 -6.57
C GLN A 149 -5.47 -8.66 -5.16
N LEU A 150 -6.70 -9.16 -5.04
CA LEU A 150 -7.37 -9.41 -3.77
C LEU A 150 -8.04 -10.78 -3.78
N ARG A 151 -7.87 -11.52 -2.69
CA ARG A 151 -8.59 -12.75 -2.40
C ARG A 151 -9.52 -12.54 -1.22
N LEU A 152 -10.79 -12.86 -1.41
CA LEU A 152 -11.80 -12.85 -0.37
C LEU A 152 -12.30 -14.27 -0.10
N ASP A 153 -12.63 -14.57 1.16
CA ASP A 153 -13.40 -15.75 1.51
C ASP A 153 -14.88 -15.64 1.08
N ALA A 154 -15.66 -16.69 1.34
CA ALA A 154 -17.09 -16.72 1.02
C ALA A 154 -17.91 -15.62 1.73
N ARG A 155 -17.42 -15.11 2.88
CA ARG A 155 -18.02 -14.02 3.66
C ARG A 155 -17.58 -12.63 3.18
N GLY A 156 -16.71 -12.54 2.17
CA GLY A 156 -16.19 -11.27 1.66
C GLY A 156 -15.05 -10.68 2.48
N VAL A 157 -14.44 -11.46 3.39
CA VAL A 157 -13.31 -11.01 4.21
C VAL A 157 -12.01 -11.22 3.44
N PRO A 158 -11.10 -10.21 3.39
CA PRO A 158 -9.78 -10.38 2.79
C PRO A 158 -8.96 -11.46 3.47
N ILE A 159 -8.48 -12.41 2.68
CA ILE A 159 -7.60 -13.53 3.11
C ILE A 159 -6.23 -13.48 2.44
N GLY A 160 -5.98 -12.48 1.58
CA GLY A 160 -4.69 -12.23 0.96
C GLY A 160 -4.79 -11.22 -0.17
N TRP A 161 -3.73 -10.47 -0.40
CA TRP A 161 -3.68 -9.47 -1.46
C TRP A 161 -2.24 -9.17 -1.88
N THR A 162 -2.11 -8.62 -3.08
CA THR A 162 -0.89 -7.99 -3.55
C THR A 162 -1.22 -6.58 -4.02
N ARG A 163 -0.32 -5.63 -3.76
CA ARG A 163 -0.39 -4.27 -4.33
C ARG A 163 0.97 -3.90 -4.86
N GLU A 164 1.00 -3.42 -6.10
CA GLU A 164 2.18 -2.85 -6.74
C GLU A 164 1.88 -1.40 -7.09
N LEU A 165 2.58 -0.47 -6.44
CA LEU A 165 2.43 0.96 -6.63
C LEU A 165 3.73 1.54 -7.18
N VAL A 166 3.61 2.38 -8.21
CA VAL A 166 4.70 3.19 -8.73
C VAL A 166 4.27 4.65 -8.68
N THR A 167 4.94 5.43 -7.86
CA THR A 167 4.69 6.87 -7.71
C THR A 167 5.87 7.65 -8.27
N ASP A 168 5.61 8.40 -9.33
CA ASP A 168 6.56 9.37 -9.86
C ASP A 168 6.34 10.71 -9.15
N VAL A 169 7.37 11.21 -8.47
CA VAL A 169 7.34 12.43 -7.67
C VAL A 169 8.23 13.49 -8.33
N THR A 170 7.68 14.67 -8.58
CA THR A 170 8.43 15.84 -9.01
C THR A 170 8.23 16.96 -7.99
N SER A 171 9.30 17.41 -7.36
CA SER A 171 9.28 18.61 -6.50
C SER A 171 9.99 19.78 -7.20
N ARG A 172 9.43 20.97 -7.07
CA ARG A 172 9.98 22.22 -7.62
C ARG A 172 9.98 23.31 -6.55
N GLY A 173 11.13 23.95 -6.36
CA GLY A 173 11.28 25.08 -5.43
C GLY A 173 12.68 25.69 -5.51
N GLY A 174 12.79 26.99 -5.19
CA GLY A 174 14.08 27.70 -5.19
C GLY A 174 14.84 27.64 -6.53
N GLY A 175 14.12 27.57 -7.66
CA GLY A 175 14.72 27.47 -9.01
C GLY A 175 15.24 26.08 -9.39
N ARG A 176 15.03 25.05 -8.56
CA ARG A 176 15.46 23.66 -8.83
C ARG A 176 14.26 22.72 -8.94
N ALA A 177 14.42 21.68 -9.74
CA ALA A 177 13.48 20.57 -9.83
C ALA A 177 14.18 19.27 -9.44
N VAL A 178 13.54 18.46 -8.60
CA VAL A 178 14.01 17.14 -8.20
C VAL A 178 12.95 16.11 -8.62
N GLN A 179 13.44 15.00 -9.17
CA GLN A 179 12.61 13.88 -9.58
C GLN A 179 13.01 12.62 -8.82
N ALA A 180 12.00 11.92 -8.32
CA ALA A 180 12.15 10.62 -7.68
C ALA A 180 11.05 9.68 -8.14
N THR A 181 11.34 8.38 -8.15
CA THR A 181 10.33 7.34 -8.33
C THR A 181 10.29 6.47 -7.07
N VAL A 182 9.11 6.25 -6.53
CA VAL A 182 8.88 5.32 -5.41
C VAL A 182 8.18 4.09 -5.96
N ARG A 183 8.80 2.93 -5.79
CA ARG A 183 8.24 1.61 -6.10
C ARG A 183 7.89 0.92 -4.79
N GLN A 184 6.66 0.46 -4.68
CA GLN A 184 6.18 -0.26 -3.52
C GLN A 184 5.51 -1.56 -3.94
N ARG A 185 5.94 -2.65 -3.31
CA ARG A 185 5.32 -3.95 -3.41
C ARG A 185 4.88 -4.44 -2.03
N ILE A 186 3.60 -4.76 -1.93
CA ILE A 186 2.99 -5.34 -0.74
C ILE A 186 2.49 -6.73 -1.11
N VAL A 187 2.84 -7.72 -0.30
CA VAL A 187 2.36 -9.10 -0.44
C VAL A 187 1.84 -9.57 0.91
N VAL A 188 0.55 -9.90 0.96
CA VAL A 188 -0.09 -10.45 2.15
C VAL A 188 -0.65 -11.83 1.85
N ARG A 189 -0.18 -12.83 2.58
CA ARG A 189 -0.53 -14.24 2.38
C ARG A 189 -1.19 -14.81 3.61
N ALA A 190 -2.23 -15.61 3.43
CA ALA A 190 -2.77 -16.42 4.50
C ALA A 190 -1.67 -17.35 5.05
N LEU A 191 -1.64 -17.50 6.37
CA LEU A 191 -0.91 -18.62 6.96
C LEU A 191 -1.54 -19.94 6.47
N PRO A 192 -0.71 -20.96 6.18
CA PRO A 192 -1.21 -22.30 5.91
C PRO A 192 -2.01 -22.87 7.08
#